data_AF-A0A934B242-F1
#
_entry.id   AF-A0A934B242-F1
#
_cell.length_a   1.000
_cell.length_b   1.000
_cell.length_c   1.000
_cell.angle_alpha   90.00
_cell.angle_beta   90.00
_cell.angle_gamma   90.00
#
_symmetry.space_group_name_H-M   'P 1'
#
loop_
_entity.id
_entity.type
_entity.pdbx_description
1 polymer ?
#
loop_
_entity_poly.entity_id
_entity_poly.type
_entity_poly.pdbx_seq_one_letter_code
_entity_poly.pdbx_strand_id
1 'polypeptide(L)'
;MITKSKTLPLTISLLLALATLLVYAQVGGHEFLYYDDNMYVTENPPVQDGLSWKGVVWAFTAVGHAGNWHPLTWLSHMLDVQLFGLRPRGHHLVNMLFHVANTVLLFLVLMRMTGAHWRSAFVAALFALHPVHVESVAWVAERKDLLSAFFGLLTLWAYVRYVE
;
A
#
# COMPACT_ATOMS: atom_id res chain seq x y z
N MET A 1 30.92 -21.28 -8.88
CA MET A 1 29.53 -20.79 -8.75
C MET A 1 29.22 -20.58 -7.27
N ILE A 2 29.18 -19.34 -6.80
CA ILE A 2 28.75 -19.05 -5.43
C ILE A 2 27.22 -19.13 -5.43
N THR A 3 26.66 -20.15 -4.77
CA THR A 3 25.22 -20.21 -4.51
C THR A 3 24.84 -18.98 -3.69
N LYS A 4 24.17 -18.00 -4.30
CA LYS A 4 23.62 -16.85 -3.58
C LYS A 4 22.63 -17.38 -2.55
N SER A 5 22.98 -17.24 -1.27
CA SER A 5 22.15 -17.67 -0.14
C SER A 5 20.79 -16.96 -0.18
N LYS A 6 19.71 -17.70 -0.40
CA LYS A 6 18.33 -17.16 -0.38
C LYS A 6 17.90 -16.69 1.02
N THR A 7 18.63 -17.11 2.06
CA THR A 7 18.35 -16.78 3.46
C THR A 7 18.58 -15.30 3.75
N LEU A 8 19.64 -14.69 3.19
CA LEU A 8 19.94 -13.28 3.45
C LEU A 8 18.84 -12.33 2.93
N PRO A 9 18.38 -12.41 1.66
CA PRO A 9 17.23 -11.65 1.19
C PRO A 9 15.98 -11.82 2.06
N LEU A 10 15.67 -13.05 2.46
CA LEU A 10 14.51 -13.33 3.29
C LEU A 10 14.63 -12.63 4.65
N THR A 11 15.78 -12.75 5.31
CA THR A 11 16.03 -12.08 6.59
C THR A 11 15.90 -10.56 6.46
N ILE A 12 16.47 -9.95 5.41
CA ILE A 12 16.35 -8.51 5.17
C ILE A 12 14.88 -8.11 4.98
N SER A 13 14.12 -8.84 4.15
CA SER A 13 12.70 -8.56 3.94
C SER A 13 11.89 -8.64 5.24
N LEU A 14 12.14 -9.64 6.08
CA LEU A 14 11.46 -9.80 7.36
C LEU A 14 11.81 -8.67 8.34
N LEU A 15 13.08 -8.26 8.40
CA LEU A 15 13.51 -7.15 9.24
C LEU A 15 12.92 -5.81 8.78
N LEU A 16 12.89 -5.56 7.46
CA LEU A 16 12.24 -4.37 6.89
C LEU A 16 10.74 -4.37 7.23
N ALA A 17 10.04 -5.48 7.00
CA ALA A 17 8.63 -5.60 7.32
C ALA A 17 8.36 -5.35 8.81
N LEU A 18 9.14 -5.97 9.70
CA LEU A 18 9.00 -5.79 11.14
C LEU A 18 9.26 -4.34 11.56
N ALA A 19 10.33 -3.71 11.06
CA ALA A 19 10.65 -2.32 11.37
C ALA A 19 9.54 -1.37 10.92
N THR A 20 9.03 -1.54 9.69
CA THR A 20 7.91 -0.74 9.18
C THR A 20 6.65 -0.92 10.03
N LEU A 21 6.30 -2.17 10.38
CA LEU A 21 5.15 -2.46 11.24
C LEU A 21 5.27 -1.80 12.60
N LEU A 22 6.45 -1.83 13.24
CA LEU A 22 6.65 -1.23 14.55
C LEU A 22 6.51 0.29 14.53
N VAL A 23 7.07 0.97 13.52
CA VAL A 23 6.97 2.43 13.40
C VAL A 23 5.53 2.90 13.14
N TYR A 24 4.78 2.14 12.33
CA TYR A 24 3.41 2.51 11.95
C TYR A 24 2.32 1.85 12.82
N ALA A 25 2.66 1.03 13.81
CA ALA A 25 1.68 0.33 14.66
C ALA A 25 0.66 1.27 15.32
N GLN A 26 1.09 2.47 15.68
CA GLN A 26 0.25 3.52 16.29
C GLN A 26 -0.91 3.98 15.40
N VAL A 27 -0.78 3.86 14.07
CA VAL A 27 -1.82 4.26 13.11
C VAL A 27 -3.11 3.45 13.30
N GLY A 28 -3.03 2.23 13.85
CA GLY A 28 -4.20 1.44 14.19
C GLY A 28 -5.09 2.03 15.31
N GLY A 29 -4.60 3.05 16.03
CA GLY A 29 -5.34 3.81 17.04
C GLY A 29 -5.83 5.18 16.58
N HIS A 30 -5.61 5.54 15.31
CA HIS A 30 -6.09 6.80 14.75
C HIS A 30 -7.55 6.69 14.29
N GLU A 31 -8.21 7.85 14.24
CA GLU A 31 -9.57 8.02 13.73
C GLU A 31 -9.55 8.49 12.28
N PHE A 32 -10.69 8.41 11.58
CA PHE A 32 -10.84 9.02 10.27
C PHE A 32 -10.67 10.55 10.33
N LEU A 33 -10.02 11.12 9.32
CA LEU A 33 -9.85 12.56 9.18
C LEU A 33 -11.01 13.18 8.39
N TYR A 34 -11.65 14.20 8.98
CA TYR A 34 -12.66 15.01 8.30
C TYR A 34 -12.01 16.03 7.34
N TYR A 35 -11.35 15.50 6.31
CA TYR A 35 -10.78 16.27 5.19
C TYR A 35 -11.17 15.58 3.88
N ASP A 36 -10.60 14.38 3.63
CA ASP A 36 -11.00 13.55 2.49
C ASP A 36 -11.60 12.19 2.89
N ASP A 37 -11.37 11.66 4.11
CA ASP A 37 -11.87 10.32 4.47
C ASP A 37 -13.41 10.27 4.44
N ASN A 38 -14.08 11.40 4.64
CA ASN A 38 -15.52 11.52 4.43
C ASN A 38 -15.91 11.35 2.97
N MET A 39 -15.26 12.05 2.04
CA MET A 39 -15.54 11.90 0.61
C MET A 39 -15.20 10.50 0.09
N TYR A 40 -14.19 9.85 0.68
CA TYR A 40 -13.72 8.54 0.23
C TYR A 40 -14.41 7.35 0.90
N VAL A 41 -14.82 7.48 2.17
CA VAL A 41 -15.28 6.36 3.00
C VAL A 41 -16.51 6.72 3.83
N THR A 42 -16.41 7.69 4.75
CA THR A 42 -17.45 7.87 5.81
C THR A 42 -18.71 8.63 5.36
N GLU A 43 -18.69 9.25 4.19
CA GLU A 43 -19.84 9.92 3.53
C GLU A 43 -19.95 9.51 2.05
N ASN A 44 -19.56 8.28 1.72
CA ASN A 44 -19.60 7.75 0.35
C ASN A 44 -20.51 6.51 0.27
N PRO A 45 -21.81 6.67 -0.04
CA PRO A 45 -22.75 5.54 -0.01
C PRO A 45 -22.38 4.36 -0.91
N PRO A 46 -21.91 4.56 -2.17
CA PRO A 46 -21.41 3.45 -2.98
C PRO A 46 -20.29 2.64 -2.34
N VAL A 47 -19.40 3.29 -1.58
CA VAL A 47 -18.32 2.61 -0.85
C VAL A 47 -18.84 1.91 0.41
N GLN A 48 -19.80 2.53 1.10
CA GLN A 48 -20.39 1.98 2.32
C GLN A 48 -21.23 0.73 2.10
N ASP A 49 -21.82 0.59 0.92
CA ASP A 49 -22.54 -0.62 0.50
C ASP A 49 -21.62 -1.85 0.36
N GLY A 50 -20.30 -1.68 0.45
CA GLY A 50 -19.30 -2.73 0.27
C GLY A 50 -19.15 -3.14 -1.20
N LEU A 51 -18.48 -4.28 -1.46
CA LEU A 51 -18.33 -4.75 -2.83
C LEU A 51 -19.66 -5.26 -3.37
N SER A 52 -20.13 -4.60 -4.43
CA SER A 52 -21.30 -5.01 -5.20
C SER A 52 -21.07 -4.73 -6.68
N TRP A 53 -21.83 -5.38 -7.57
CA TRP A 53 -21.74 -5.09 -8.99
C TRP A 53 -22.03 -3.62 -9.31
N LYS A 54 -23.02 -3.03 -8.63
CA LYS A 54 -23.32 -1.60 -8.70
C LYS A 54 -22.13 -0.75 -8.27
N GLY A 55 -21.48 -1.11 -7.16
CA GLY A 55 -20.26 -0.46 -6.68
C GLY A 55 -19.10 -0.56 -7.66
N VAL A 56 -18.91 -1.72 -8.31
CA VAL A 56 -17.89 -1.89 -9.36
C VAL A 56 -18.16 -0.98 -10.54
N VAL A 57 -19.38 -0.98 -11.09
CA VAL A 57 -19.74 -0.08 -12.20
C VAL A 57 -19.51 1.37 -11.78
N TRP A 58 -19.94 1.75 -10.57
CA TRP A 58 -19.73 3.09 -10.03
C TRP A 58 -18.23 3.45 -9.94
N ALA A 59 -17.40 2.56 -9.40
CA ALA A 59 -15.95 2.80 -9.26
C ALA A 59 -15.26 3.14 -10.60
N PHE A 60 -15.70 2.52 -11.70
CA PHE A 60 -15.15 2.78 -13.04
C PHE A 60 -15.78 3.97 -13.76
N THR A 61 -16.95 4.44 -13.33
CA THR A 61 -17.71 5.52 -13.98
C THR A 61 -17.75 6.82 -13.18
N ALA A 62 -17.36 6.81 -11.91
CA ALA A 62 -17.29 7.95 -11.00
C ALA A 62 -16.11 8.89 -11.32
N VAL A 63 -16.08 9.42 -12.54
CA VAL A 63 -15.07 10.38 -12.98
C VAL A 63 -15.26 11.70 -12.22
N GLY A 64 -14.23 12.13 -11.48
CA GLY A 64 -14.22 13.41 -10.76
C GLY A 64 -14.81 13.37 -9.35
N HIS A 65 -15.28 12.22 -8.86
CA HIS A 65 -15.65 12.08 -7.44
C HIS A 65 -14.40 12.27 -6.57
N ALA A 66 -14.49 13.16 -5.58
CA ALA A 66 -13.33 13.59 -4.78
C ALA A 66 -12.14 14.09 -5.64
N GLY A 67 -12.43 14.69 -6.80
CA GLY A 67 -11.45 15.31 -7.70
C GLY A 67 -10.58 14.35 -8.51
N ASN A 68 -10.81 13.03 -8.44
CA ASN A 68 -9.91 12.03 -9.00
C ASN A 68 -10.65 10.87 -9.69
N TRP A 69 -9.91 10.05 -10.46
CA TRP A 69 -10.41 8.79 -11.02
C TRP A 69 -9.42 7.66 -10.74
N HIS A 70 -9.75 6.81 -9.76
CA HIS A 70 -8.95 5.67 -9.32
C HIS A 70 -9.86 4.51 -8.89
N PRO A 71 -10.36 3.70 -9.84
CA PRO A 71 -11.32 2.63 -9.57
C PRO A 71 -10.81 1.60 -8.55
N LEU A 72 -9.53 1.23 -8.60
CA LEU A 72 -8.97 0.25 -7.66
C LEU A 72 -8.96 0.75 -6.21
N THR A 73 -8.77 2.05 -5.99
CA THR A 73 -8.87 2.66 -4.66
C THR A 73 -10.29 2.53 -4.12
N TRP A 74 -11.30 2.80 -4.96
CA TRP A 74 -12.71 2.66 -4.58
C TRP A 74 -13.05 1.21 -4.20
N LEU A 75 -12.65 0.26 -5.03
CA LEU A 75 -12.85 -1.16 -4.76
C LEU A 75 -12.13 -1.62 -3.49
N SER A 76 -10.94 -1.09 -3.22
CA SER A 76 -10.20 -1.38 -2.00
C SER A 76 -10.94 -0.87 -0.76
N HIS A 77 -11.48 0.35 -0.77
CA HIS A 77 -12.26 0.86 0.36
C HIS A 77 -13.59 0.12 0.52
N MET A 78 -14.27 -0.24 -0.57
CA MET A 78 -15.47 -1.09 -0.52
C MET A 78 -15.19 -2.43 0.17
N LEU A 79 -14.05 -3.06 -0.15
CA LEU A 79 -13.61 -4.28 0.49
C LEU A 79 -13.33 -4.05 1.98
N ASP A 80 -12.64 -2.96 2.33
CA ASP A 80 -12.35 -2.61 3.72
C ASP A 80 -13.65 -2.38 4.52
N VAL A 81 -14.65 -1.69 3.95
CA VAL A 81 -15.96 -1.53 4.59
C VAL A 81 -16.66 -2.88 4.74
N GLN A 82 -16.61 -3.76 3.74
CA GLN A 82 -17.26 -5.06 3.83
C GLN A 82 -16.65 -5.95 4.93
N LEU A 83 -15.34 -5.88 5.14
CA LEU A 83 -14.63 -6.70 6.13
C LEU A 83 -14.64 -6.08 7.54
N PHE A 84 -14.49 -4.76 7.62
CA PHE A 84 -14.26 -4.05 8.88
C PHE A 84 -15.39 -3.11 9.26
N GLY A 85 -16.31 -2.79 8.36
CA GLY A 85 -17.26 -1.69 8.53
C GLY A 85 -16.56 -0.34 8.57
N LEU A 86 -17.22 0.66 9.15
CA LEU A 86 -16.66 1.99 9.38
C LEU A 86 -15.80 2.06 10.65
N ARG A 87 -14.97 1.04 10.91
CA ARG A 87 -14.01 1.03 12.02
C ARG A 87 -12.63 1.45 11.49
N PRO A 88 -12.13 2.67 11.81
CA PRO A 88 -10.92 3.24 11.19
C PRO A 88 -9.71 2.32 11.23
N ARG A 89 -9.54 1.61 12.37
CA ARG A 89 -8.44 0.66 12.59
C ARG A 89 -8.23 -0.33 11.45
N GLY A 90 -9.30 -0.86 10.84
CA GLY A 90 -9.19 -1.81 9.73
C GLY A 90 -8.60 -1.16 8.47
N HIS A 91 -9.09 0.03 8.12
CA HIS A 91 -8.67 0.79 6.94
C HIS A 91 -7.20 1.22 7.05
N HIS A 92 -6.83 1.74 8.22
CA HIS A 92 -5.46 2.06 8.61
C HIS A 92 -4.51 0.86 8.54
N LEU A 93 -4.95 -0.30 9.05
CA LEU A 93 -4.17 -1.54 9.00
C LEU A 93 -3.86 -1.91 7.55
N VAL A 94 -4.84 -1.84 6.65
CA VAL A 94 -4.62 -2.18 5.24
C VAL A 94 -3.64 -1.18 4.59
N ASN A 95 -3.68 0.13 4.93
CA ASN A 95 -2.67 1.10 4.45
C ASN A 95 -1.26 0.69 4.89
N MET A 96 -1.10 0.41 6.19
CA MET A 96 0.18 -0.05 6.73
C MET A 96 0.67 -1.33 6.03
N LEU A 97 -0.22 -2.29 5.76
CA LEU A 97 0.14 -3.53 5.07
C LEU A 97 0.59 -3.30 3.63
N PHE A 98 -0.06 -2.39 2.89
CA PHE A 98 0.43 -2.01 1.56
C PHE A 98 1.80 -1.33 1.63
N HIS A 99 2.06 -0.47 2.61
CA HIS A 99 3.38 0.15 2.77
C HIS A 99 4.48 -0.86 3.08
N VAL A 100 4.18 -1.85 3.93
CA VAL A 100 5.07 -3.00 4.19
C VAL A 100 5.34 -3.78 2.90
N ALA A 101 4.28 -4.08 2.12
CA ALA A 101 4.42 -4.78 0.86
C ALA A 101 5.27 -3.99 -0.15
N ASN A 102 5.03 -2.68 -0.27
CA ASN A 102 5.79 -1.77 -1.13
C ASN A 102 7.26 -1.71 -0.72
N THR A 103 7.54 -1.62 0.58
CA THR A 103 8.90 -1.65 1.12
C THR A 103 9.64 -2.92 0.73
N VAL A 104 9.01 -4.09 0.94
CA VAL A 104 9.61 -5.39 0.61
C VAL A 104 9.78 -5.55 -0.90
N LEU A 105 8.78 -5.18 -1.69
CA LEU A 105 8.85 -5.22 -3.15
C LEU A 105 9.96 -4.32 -3.69
N LEU A 106 10.09 -3.09 -3.17
CA LEU A 106 11.16 -2.16 -3.54
C LEU A 106 12.54 -2.78 -3.29
N PHE A 107 12.76 -3.37 -2.12
CA PHE A 107 14.00 -4.08 -1.82
C PHE A 107 14.27 -5.19 -2.84
N LEU A 108 13.27 -6.05 -3.10
CA LEU A 108 13.42 -7.18 -4.01
C LEU A 108 13.71 -6.75 -5.45
N VAL A 109 12.98 -5.75 -5.95
CA VAL A 109 13.17 -5.17 -7.29
C VAL A 109 14.57 -4.60 -7.44
N LEU A 110 15.00 -3.72 -6.51
CA LEU A 110 16.33 -3.12 -6.57
C LEU A 110 17.44 -4.16 -6.44
N MET A 111 17.27 -5.15 -5.57
CA MET A 111 18.25 -6.22 -5.38
C MET A 111 18.36 -7.09 -6.64
N ARG A 112 17.25 -7.35 -7.33
CA ARG A 112 17.23 -8.07 -8.60
C ARG A 112 17.95 -7.27 -9.70
N MET A 113 17.63 -5.99 -9.84
CA MET A 113 18.21 -5.12 -10.87
C MET A 113 19.72 -4.86 -10.68
N THR A 114 20.17 -4.72 -9.43
CA THR A 114 21.54 -4.25 -9.14
C THR A 114 22.47 -5.34 -8.61
N GLY A 115 21.91 -6.46 -8.11
CA GLY A 115 22.66 -7.47 -7.37
C GLY A 115 23.20 -7.02 -6.00
N ALA A 116 22.97 -5.77 -5.59
CA ALA A 116 23.61 -5.12 -4.45
C ALA A 116 22.73 -5.12 -3.18
N HIS A 117 22.65 -6.28 -2.50
CA HIS A 117 21.79 -6.51 -1.32
C HIS A 117 21.74 -5.34 -0.32
N TRP A 118 22.88 -4.89 0.21
CA TRP A 118 22.91 -3.86 1.26
C TRP A 118 22.52 -2.47 0.77
N ARG A 119 22.85 -2.12 -0.48
CA ARG A 119 22.44 -0.84 -1.07
C ARG A 119 20.94 -0.82 -1.31
N SER A 120 20.38 -1.92 -1.81
CA SER A 120 18.94 -2.08 -1.98
C SER A 120 18.21 -2.05 -0.63
N ALA A 121 18.76 -2.71 0.39
CA ALA A 121 18.20 -2.70 1.75
C ALA A 121 18.19 -1.30 2.36
N PHE A 122 19.29 -0.53 2.18
CA PHE A 122 19.37 0.84 2.65
C PHE A 122 18.32 1.75 2.00
N VAL A 123 18.15 1.68 0.68
CA VAL A 123 17.11 2.45 -0.03
C VAL A 123 15.71 2.05 0.41
N ALA A 124 15.44 0.75 0.58
CA ALA A 124 14.15 0.28 1.06
C ALA A 124 13.88 0.68 2.52
N ALA A 125 14.90 0.70 3.38
CA ALA A 125 14.77 1.19 4.75
C ALA A 125 14.49 2.70 4.81
N LEU A 126 15.15 3.48 3.94
CA LEU A 126 14.82 4.90 3.81
C LEU A 126 13.38 5.06 3.35
N PHE A 127 12.94 4.40 2.29
CA PHE A 127 11.54 4.43 1.83
C PHE A 127 10.55 4.02 2.94
N ALA A 128 10.87 2.98 3.70
CA ALA A 128 10.03 2.49 4.78
C ALA A 128 9.83 3.53 5.90
N LEU A 129 10.91 4.17 6.33
CA LEU A 129 10.97 4.94 7.58
C LEU A 129 11.01 6.46 7.36
N HIS A 130 11.12 6.92 6.12
CA HIS A 130 11.19 8.36 5.84
C HIS A 130 9.87 9.05 6.17
N PRO A 131 9.89 10.17 6.94
CA PRO A 131 8.67 10.85 7.40
C PRO A 131 7.72 11.33 6.29
N VAL A 132 8.24 11.56 5.07
CA VAL A 132 7.42 11.96 3.91
C VAL A 132 6.31 10.96 3.58
N HIS A 133 6.47 9.67 3.93
CA HIS A 133 5.46 8.65 3.67
C HIS A 133 4.41 8.54 4.79
N VAL A 134 4.56 9.28 5.89
CA VAL A 134 3.60 9.23 7.00
C VAL A 134 2.21 9.60 6.53
N GLU A 135 2.08 10.60 5.67
CA GLU A 135 0.80 11.01 5.09
C GLU A 135 0.15 9.85 4.32
N SER A 136 0.90 9.22 3.40
CA SER A 136 0.39 8.11 2.60
C SER A 136 -0.05 6.89 3.43
N VAL A 137 0.59 6.65 4.58
CA VAL A 137 0.29 5.48 5.43
C VAL A 137 -0.79 5.79 6.47
N ALA A 138 -0.69 6.94 7.15
CA ALA A 138 -1.55 7.29 8.26
C ALA A 138 -2.91 7.84 7.81
N TRP A 139 -3.02 8.38 6.59
CA TRP A 139 -4.27 8.93 6.08
C TRP A 139 -5.02 7.90 5.22
N VAL A 140 -6.26 7.55 5.59
CA VAL A 140 -7.02 6.49 4.91
C VAL A 140 -7.24 6.80 3.43
N ALA A 141 -7.65 8.04 3.08
CA ALA A 141 -7.89 8.44 1.70
C ALA A 141 -6.64 8.35 0.79
N GLU A 142 -5.43 8.34 1.37
CA GLU A 142 -4.17 8.18 0.60
C GLU A 142 -3.89 6.74 0.15
N ARG A 143 -4.84 5.81 0.31
CA ARG A 143 -4.82 4.47 -0.28
C ARG A 143 -4.39 4.45 -1.75
N LYS A 144 -4.73 5.49 -2.54
CA LYS A 144 -4.37 5.64 -3.95
C LYS A 144 -2.85 5.60 -4.20
N ASP A 145 -2.07 6.25 -3.36
CA ASP A 145 -0.62 6.31 -3.49
C ASP A 145 0.01 4.96 -3.19
N LEU A 146 -0.48 4.27 -2.16
CA LEU A 146 -0.01 2.95 -1.77
C LEU A 146 -0.31 1.89 -2.83
N LEU A 147 -1.51 1.91 -3.42
CA LEU A 147 -1.89 0.99 -4.50
C LEU A 147 -1.10 1.26 -5.78
N SER A 148 -0.95 2.52 -6.17
CA SER A 148 -0.19 2.87 -7.37
C SER A 148 1.29 2.49 -7.26
N ALA A 149 1.91 2.70 -6.08
CA ALA A 149 3.25 2.22 -5.80
C ALA A 149 3.36 0.69 -5.86
N PHE A 150 2.38 -0.04 -5.29
CA PHE A 150 2.35 -1.50 -5.31
C PHE A 150 2.33 -2.06 -6.72
N PHE A 151 1.37 -1.63 -7.53
CA PHE A 151 1.27 -2.09 -8.91
C PHE A 151 2.44 -1.59 -9.77
N GLY A 152 2.93 -0.37 -9.55
CA GLY A 152 4.13 0.13 -10.23
C GLY A 152 5.37 -0.71 -9.96
N LEU A 153 5.60 -1.10 -8.70
CA LEU A 153 6.71 -1.99 -8.32
C LEU A 153 6.54 -3.40 -8.88
N LEU A 154 5.32 -3.93 -8.91
CA LEU A 154 5.04 -5.23 -9.57
C LEU A 154 5.28 -5.17 -11.08
N THR A 155 4.93 -4.06 -11.74
CA THR A 155 5.25 -3.84 -13.16
C THR A 155 6.75 -3.82 -13.38
N LEU A 156 7.51 -3.09 -12.55
CA LEU A 156 8.98 -3.09 -12.62
C LEU A 156 9.55 -4.49 -12.40
N TRP A 157 9.05 -5.23 -11.41
CA TRP A 157 9.45 -6.61 -11.16
C TRP A 157 9.21 -7.50 -12.38
N ALA A 158 8.01 -7.42 -12.97
CA ALA A 158 7.63 -8.20 -14.14
C ALA A 158 8.49 -7.85 -15.37
N TYR A 159 8.79 -6.55 -15.56
CA TYR A 159 9.66 -6.11 -16.64
C TYR A 159 11.10 -6.61 -16.47
N VAL A 160 11.67 -6.49 -15.27
CA VAL A 160 13.01 -7.01 -14.97
C VAL A 160 13.08 -8.51 -15.22
N ARG A 161 12.05 -9.26 -14.80
CA ARG A 161 11.92 -10.70 -15.07
C ARG A 161 11.86 -11.05 -16.55
N TYR A 162 11.33 -10.16 -17.38
CA TYR A 162 11.19 -10.37 -18.81
C TYR A 162 12.49 -10.14 -19.57
N VAL A 163 13.33 -9.20 -19.11
CA VAL A 163 14.59 -8.81 -19.80
C VAL A 163 15.84 -9.56 -19.30
N GLU A 164 15.71 -10.38 -18.26
CA GLU A 164 16.77 -11.27 -17.75
C GLU A 164 16.96 -12.53 -18.60
#